data_AF-A0A5K1ANB0-F1
#
_entry.id   AF-A0A5K1ANB0-F1
#
_cell.length_a   1.000
_cell.length_b   1.000
_cell.length_c   1.000
_cell.angle_alpha   90.00
_cell.angle_beta   90.00
_cell.angle_gamma   90.00
#
_symmetry.space_group_name_H-M   'P 1'
#
loop_
_entity.id
_entity.type
_entity.pdbx_description
1 polymer ?
#
loop_
_entity_poly.entity_id
_entity_poly.type
_entity_poly.pdbx_seq_one_letter_code
_entity_poly.pdbx_strand_id
1 'polypeptide(L)'
;MMFVIGHWKEHVIEEDEPVEKSGKYVSSKEDNNIVMFWIMNSLQPQIPSTIAFCTSAKQMWDFLKQTYSNDKNVSKILQVEEELLNLQQGNQ
;
A
#
# COMPACT_ATOMS: atom_id res chain seq x y z
N MET A 1 -12.67 -24.56 12.13
CA MET A 1 -11.26 -24.30 11.75
C MET A 1 -11.04 -24.90 10.38
N MET A 2 -10.83 -24.06 9.36
CA MET A 2 -10.54 -24.53 7.99
C MET A 2 -9.47 -23.58 7.43
N PHE A 3 -8.25 -24.08 7.32
CA PHE A 3 -7.15 -23.40 6.64
C PHE A 3 -7.31 -23.64 5.13
N VAL A 4 -7.59 -22.58 4.38
CA VAL A 4 -7.40 -22.59 2.93
C VAL A 4 -6.06 -21.91 2.68
N ILE A 5 -5.02 -22.74 2.54
CA ILE A 5 -3.69 -22.30 2.11
C ILE A 5 -3.81 -21.90 0.64
N GLY A 6 -4.06 -20.62 0.40
CA GLY A 6 -4.04 -20.00 -0.93
C GLY A 6 -2.60 -19.80 -1.39
N HIS A 7 -1.99 -20.86 -1.91
CA HIS A 7 -0.58 -20.90 -2.29
C HIS A 7 -0.27 -20.24 -3.65
N TRP A 8 -0.91 -19.13 -4.02
CA TRP A 8 -0.72 -18.53 -5.35
C TRP A 8 -0.59 -17.01 -5.31
N LYS A 9 0.63 -16.59 -5.66
CA LYS A 9 1.09 -15.26 -6.09
C LYS A 9 1.42 -14.23 -5.01
N GLU A 10 2.51 -14.49 -4.29
CA GLU A 10 3.36 -13.46 -3.67
C GLU A 10 4.20 -12.66 -4.68
N HIS A 11 4.17 -13.00 -5.98
CA HIS A 11 4.99 -12.35 -7.01
C HIS A 11 4.31 -11.18 -7.74
N VAL A 12 3.42 -10.42 -7.09
CA VAL A 12 2.70 -9.32 -7.78
C VAL A 12 3.40 -7.96 -7.64
N ILE A 13 4.37 -7.81 -6.73
CA ILE A 13 4.94 -6.48 -6.43
C ILE A 13 6.44 -6.40 -6.74
N GLU A 14 7.11 -7.52 -6.97
CA GLU A 14 8.56 -7.56 -7.18
C GLU A 14 8.89 -8.43 -8.38
N GLU A 15 8.78 -7.87 -9.57
CA GLU A 15 9.54 -8.38 -10.72
C GLU A 15 9.71 -7.26 -11.76
N ASP A 16 10.98 -7.00 -12.07
CA ASP A 16 11.44 -6.25 -13.24
C ASP A 16 10.87 -6.87 -14.53
N GLU A 17 10.64 -6.00 -15.51
CA GLU A 17 10.12 -6.30 -16.86
C GLU A 17 10.58 -7.65 -17.45
N PRO A 18 9.65 -8.50 -17.94
CA PRO A 18 9.97 -9.47 -18.97
C PRO A 18 9.36 -9.08 -20.31
N VAL A 19 10.26 -8.88 -21.27
CA VAL A 19 10.06 -8.80 -22.71
C VAL A 19 9.20 -9.94 -23.24
N GLU A 20 8.19 -9.55 -24.04
CA GLU A 20 7.38 -10.33 -25.00
C GLU A 20 6.70 -11.63 -24.52
N LYS A 21 5.35 -11.62 -24.51
CA LYS A 21 4.54 -12.69 -25.12
C LYS A 21 3.12 -12.23 -25.47
N SER A 22 2.90 -12.19 -26.77
CA SER A 22 1.66 -12.07 -27.54
C SER A 22 0.41 -12.68 -26.88
N GLY A 23 -0.65 -11.87 -26.74
CA GLY A 23 -2.03 -12.33 -26.49
C GLY A 23 -2.76 -11.72 -25.28
N LYS A 24 -2.07 -11.01 -24.38
CA LYS A 24 -2.60 -10.56 -23.07
C LYS A 24 -2.79 -9.04 -22.90
N TYR A 25 -2.75 -8.28 -23.98
CA TYR A 25 -2.70 -6.80 -23.88
C TYR A 25 -4.03 -6.14 -23.50
N VAL A 26 -5.18 -6.77 -23.76
CA VAL A 26 -6.50 -6.22 -23.37
C VAL A 26 -6.80 -6.47 -21.89
N SER A 27 -6.49 -7.66 -21.36
CA SER A 27 -6.72 -7.98 -19.94
C SER A 27 -5.92 -7.06 -19.03
N SER A 28 -4.69 -6.69 -19.38
CA SER A 28 -3.88 -5.82 -18.52
C SER A 28 -4.50 -4.45 -18.23
N LYS A 29 -5.28 -3.86 -19.16
CA LYS A 29 -5.92 -2.55 -18.96
C LYS A 29 -7.22 -2.67 -18.18
N GLU A 30 -8.01 -3.70 -18.47
CA GLU A 30 -9.25 -4.00 -17.76
C GLU A 30 -8.98 -4.40 -16.31
N ASP A 31 -8.01 -5.30 -16.09
CA ASP A 31 -7.55 -5.73 -14.76
C ASP A 31 -7.03 -4.52 -13.96
N ASN A 32 -6.24 -3.64 -14.60
CA ASN A 32 -5.78 -2.40 -13.98
C ASN A 32 -6.96 -1.51 -13.56
N ASN A 33 -7.95 -1.31 -14.42
CA ASN A 33 -9.12 -0.47 -14.10
C ASN A 33 -9.97 -1.05 -12.96
N ILE A 34 -10.10 -2.38 -12.88
CA ILE A 34 -10.80 -3.07 -11.78
C ILE A 34 -10.09 -2.79 -10.45
N VAL A 35 -8.77 -2.94 -10.42
CA VAL A 35 -7.99 -2.66 -9.21
C VAL A 35 -8.05 -1.19 -8.83
N MET A 36 -7.98 -0.26 -9.80
CA MET A 36 -8.16 1.18 -9.55
C MET A 36 -9.53 1.46 -8.91
N PHE A 37 -10.60 0.82 -9.41
CA PHE A 37 -11.95 0.96 -8.84
C PHE A 37 -12.00 0.44 -7.40
N TRP A 38 -11.42 -0.73 -7.11
CA TRP A 38 -11.35 -1.25 -5.74
C TRP A 38 -10.59 -0.31 -4.80
N ILE A 39 -9.45 0.21 -5.25
CA ILE A 39 -8.67 1.20 -4.48
C ILE A 39 -9.55 2.42 -4.17
N MET A 40 -10.18 3.04 -5.18
CA MET A 40 -11.01 4.24 -4.96
C MET A 40 -12.17 4.02 -4.00
N ASN A 41 -12.81 2.84 -4.05
CA ASN A 41 -13.94 2.51 -3.18
C ASN A 41 -13.52 2.08 -1.76
N SER A 42 -12.26 1.68 -1.57
CA SER A 42 -11.74 1.27 -0.26
C SER A 42 -11.27 2.44 0.61
N LEU A 43 -11.11 3.62 0.01
CA LEU A 43 -10.54 4.79 0.68
C LEU A 43 -11.59 5.63 1.39
N GLN A 44 -11.15 6.32 2.44
CA GLN A 44 -11.98 7.31 3.12
C GLN A 44 -12.26 8.50 2.17
N PRO A 45 -13.44 9.14 2.20
CA PRO A 45 -13.89 10.10 1.17
C PRO A 45 -12.95 11.26 0.84
N GLN A 46 -12.05 11.63 1.76
CA GLN A 46 -11.08 12.71 1.59
C GLN A 46 -9.78 12.31 0.87
N ILE A 47 -9.52 11.01 0.71
CA ILE A 47 -8.27 10.47 0.14
C ILE A 47 -8.33 10.29 -1.39
N PRO A 48 -9.45 9.85 -2.01
CA PRO A 48 -9.53 9.61 -3.46
C PRO A 48 -9.10 10.79 -4.34
N SER A 49 -9.31 12.03 -3.89
CA SER A 49 -8.87 13.23 -4.60
C SER A 49 -7.35 13.30 -4.81
N THR A 50 -6.57 12.69 -3.91
CA THR A 50 -5.10 12.67 -3.95
C THR A 50 -4.54 11.73 -5.03
N ILE A 51 -5.32 10.72 -5.45
CA ILE A 51 -4.91 9.70 -6.43
C ILE A 51 -5.72 9.75 -7.73
N ALA A 52 -6.62 10.74 -7.87
CA ALA A 52 -7.51 10.87 -9.03
C ALA A 52 -6.77 11.07 -10.36
N PHE A 53 -5.54 11.58 -10.33
CA PHE A 53 -4.69 11.78 -11.51
C PHE A 53 -3.80 10.58 -11.84
N CYS A 54 -3.79 9.53 -11.01
CA CYS A 54 -3.02 8.33 -11.28
C CYS A 54 -3.63 7.58 -12.48
N THR A 55 -2.76 7.13 -13.39
CA THR A 55 -3.18 6.46 -14.63
C THR A 55 -3.13 4.94 -14.56
N SER A 56 -2.62 4.40 -13.46
CA SER A 56 -2.56 2.96 -13.20
C SER A 56 -2.78 2.65 -11.72
N ALA A 57 -3.25 1.44 -11.43
CA ALA A 57 -3.41 0.91 -10.08
C ALA A 57 -2.06 0.89 -9.32
N LYS A 58 -0.97 0.56 -10.02
CA LYS A 58 0.38 0.60 -9.45
C LYS A 58 0.74 2.00 -8.96
N GLN A 59 0.51 3.03 -9.79
CA GLN A 59 0.75 4.42 -9.39
C GLN A 59 -0.11 4.85 -8.18
N MET A 60 -1.38 4.44 -8.14
CA MET A 60 -2.24 4.73 -6.98
C MET A 60 -1.68 4.07 -5.71
N TRP A 61 -1.31 2.80 -5.80
CA TRP A 61 -0.75 2.05 -4.68
C TRP A 61 0.57 2.63 -4.18
N ASP A 62 1.50 2.94 -5.09
CA ASP A 62 2.80 3.50 -4.75
C ASP A 62 2.66 4.88 -4.09
N PHE A 63 1.74 5.72 -4.59
CA PHE A 63 1.43 7.02 -4.00
C PHE A 63 0.84 6.88 -2.59
N LEU A 64 -0.13 5.97 -2.41
CA LEU A 64 -0.74 5.72 -1.11
C LEU A 64 0.30 5.19 -0.12
N LYS A 65 1.15 4.26 -0.55
CA LYS A 65 2.26 3.75 0.26
C LYS A 65 3.22 4.89 0.61
N GLN A 66 3.63 5.73 -0.33
CA GLN A 66 4.55 6.82 -0.01
C GLN A 66 3.96 7.82 1.00
N THR A 67 2.68 8.13 0.88
CA THR A 67 2.02 9.19 1.65
C THR A 67 1.54 8.71 3.02
N TYR A 68 1.01 7.49 3.07
CA TYR A 68 0.34 6.93 4.25
C TYR A 68 1.05 5.72 4.84
N SER A 69 2.15 5.24 4.23
CA SER A 69 2.92 4.17 4.86
C SER A 69 3.54 4.67 6.16
N ASN A 70 3.43 3.81 7.16
CA ASN A 70 4.05 3.99 8.45
C ASN A 70 5.54 3.60 8.46
N ASP A 71 6.13 3.26 7.30
CA ASP A 71 7.52 2.79 7.20
C ASP A 71 8.53 3.81 7.76
N LYS A 72 8.19 5.11 7.78
CA LYS A 72 9.02 6.17 8.36
C LYS A 72 8.66 6.56 9.79
N ASN A 73 7.70 5.90 10.43
CA ASN A 73 7.30 6.23 11.81
C ASN A 73 8.30 5.74 12.87
N VAL A 74 9.43 5.16 12.49
CA VAL A 74 10.53 4.83 13.43
C VAL A 74 10.88 6.04 14.31
N SER A 75 10.93 7.26 13.74
CA SER A 75 11.18 8.48 14.53
C SER A 75 10.07 8.78 15.55
N LYS A 76 8.81 8.50 15.24
CA LYS A 76 7.70 8.68 16.21
C LYS A 76 7.72 7.60 17.28
N ILE A 77 8.10 6.37 16.94
CA ILE A 77 8.29 5.29 17.90
C ILE A 77 9.42 5.64 18.86
N LEU A 78 10.59 6.06 18.34
CA LEU A 78 11.72 6.51 19.15
C LEU A 78 11.35 7.72 20.03
N GLN A 79 10.58 8.66 19.50
CA GLN A 79 10.08 9.80 20.28
C GLN A 79 9.19 9.33 21.44
N VAL A 80 8.25 8.40 21.19
CA VAL A 80 7.39 7.84 22.25
C VAL A 80 8.22 7.05 23.28
N GLU A 81 9.24 6.31 22.85
CA GLU A 81 10.16 5.60 23.75
C GLU A 81 10.97 6.57 24.61
N GLU A 82 11.47 7.67 24.03
CA GLU A 82 12.16 8.73 24.76
C GLU A 82 11.24 9.42 25.77
N GLU A 83 10.01 9.75 25.37
CA GLU A 83 8.99 10.30 26.27
C GLU A 83 8.68 9.33 27.43
N LEU A 84 8.57 8.02 27.15
CA LEU A 84 8.39 7.00 28.19
C LEU A 84 9.56 6.90 29.17
N LEU A 85 10.80 6.97 28.68
CA LEU A 85 11.99 6.95 29.54
C LEU A 85 12.09 8.20 30.42
N ASN A 86 11.65 9.34 29.90
CA ASN A 86 11.67 10.63 30.61
C ASN A 86 10.51 10.80 31.59
N LEU A 87 9.46 9.96 31.51
CA LEU A 87 8.38 9.94 32.48
C LEU A 87 8.83 9.28 33.79
N GLN A 88 9.31 10.09 34.73
CA GLN A 88 9.48 9.66 36.11
C GLN A 88 8.16 9.73 36.87
N GLN A 89 7.70 8.59 37.37
CA GLN A 89 6.50 8.51 38.19
C GLN A 89 6.82 8.95 39.63
N GLY A 90 6.42 10.18 39.95
CA GLY A 90 6.49 10.74 41.31
C GLY A 90 7.71 11.61 41.56
N ASN A 91 7.47 12.89 41.83
CA ASN A 91 8.42 13.72 42.57
C ASN A 91 8.51 13.17 43.99
N GLN A 92 9.68 12.65 44.38
CA GLN A 92 10.11 12.60 45.77
C GLN A 92 11.04 13.77 46.04
#